data_AF-A0AAX2A4H7-F1
#
_entry.id   AF-A0AAX2A4H7-F1
#
_cell.length_a   1.000
_cell.length_b   1.000
_cell.length_c   1.000
_cell.angle_alpha   90.00
_cell.angle_beta   90.00
_cell.angle_gamma   90.00
#
_symmetry.space_group_name_H-M   'P 1'
#
loop_
_entity.id
_entity.type
_entity.pdbx_description
1 polymer ?
#
loop_
_entity_poly.entity_id
_entity_poly.type
_entity_poly.pdbx_seq_one_letter_code
_entity_poly.pdbx_strand_id
1 'polypeptide(L)'
;IADEIGYSLGKVNYVLKNLIDKGLIKTQRFVNSENKIQYKYLLTPKGIKEKIEITEKFIAIKKAEYDELQKELEILKKVGSEIV
;
A
#
# COMPACT_ATOMS: atom_id res chain seq x y z
N ILE A 1 -1.60 -16.12 -1.26
CA ILE A 1 -1.21 -14.96 -2.11
C ILE A 1 -1.85 -15.01 -3.51
N ALA A 2 -1.46 -15.91 -4.41
CA ALA A 2 -1.95 -15.89 -5.80
C ALA A 2 -3.48 -15.98 -5.91
N ASP A 3 -4.07 -16.95 -5.19
CA ASP A 3 -5.53 -17.14 -5.13
C ASP A 3 -6.24 -15.99 -4.39
N GLU A 4 -5.60 -15.37 -3.41
CA GLU A 4 -6.15 -14.23 -2.65
C GLU A 4 -6.25 -12.96 -3.48
N ILE A 5 -5.33 -12.74 -4.42
CA ILE A 5 -5.26 -11.51 -5.24
C ILE A 5 -5.77 -11.71 -6.67
N GLY A 6 -6.30 -12.89 -7.00
CA GLY A 6 -6.86 -13.21 -8.32
C GLY A 6 -5.81 -13.26 -9.44
N TYR A 7 -4.54 -13.54 -9.13
CA TYR A 7 -3.47 -13.64 -10.13
C TYR A 7 -2.94 -15.05 -10.29
N SER A 8 -2.47 -15.38 -11.49
CA SER A 8 -1.78 -16.65 -11.72
C SER A 8 -0.48 -16.71 -10.91
N LEU A 9 -0.10 -17.93 -10.49
CA LEU A 9 1.14 -18.16 -9.75
C LEU A 9 2.38 -17.61 -10.48
N GLY A 10 2.43 -17.78 -11.81
CA GLY A 10 3.50 -17.23 -12.65
C GLY A 10 3.59 -15.71 -12.59
N LYS A 11 2.45 -15.01 -12.62
CA LYS A 11 2.40 -13.55 -12.52
C LYS A 11 2.86 -13.06 -11.16
N VAL A 12 2.46 -13.74 -10.08
CA VAL A 12 2.93 -13.42 -8.73
C VAL A 12 4.44 -13.61 -8.59
N ASN A 13 4.96 -14.76 -9.05
CA ASN A 13 6.39 -15.04 -9.00
C ASN A 13 7.20 -14.04 -9.84
N TYR A 14 6.69 -13.64 -11.01
CA TYR A 14 7.32 -12.60 -11.83
C TYR A 14 7.44 -11.27 -11.07
N VAL A 15 6.36 -10.81 -10.45
CA VAL A 15 6.37 -9.56 -9.67
C VAL A 15 7.31 -9.65 -8.47
N LEU A 16 7.25 -10.75 -7.71
CA LEU A 16 8.13 -10.96 -6.55
C LEU A 16 9.61 -10.95 -6.94
N LYS A 17 9.97 -11.62 -8.04
CA LYS A 17 11.35 -11.61 -8.56
C LYS A 17 11.80 -10.17 -8.87
N ASN A 18 10.98 -9.40 -9.57
CA ASN A 18 11.30 -8.01 -9.88
C ASN A 18 11.44 -7.13 -8.63
N LEU A 19 10.63 -7.37 -7.58
CA LEU A 19 10.73 -6.65 -6.30
C LEU A 19 12.00 -7.02 -5.54
N ILE A 20 12.46 -8.27 -5.65
CA ILE A 20 13.73 -8.73 -5.11
C ILE A 20 14.90 -8.11 -5.89
N ASP A 21 14.85 -8.12 -7.23
CA ASP A 21 15.87 -7.53 -8.10
C ASP A 21 16.03 -6.01 -7.85
N LYS A 22 14.92 -5.32 -7.54
CA LYS A 22 14.94 -3.90 -7.12
C LYS A 22 15.44 -3.67 -5.70
N GLY A 23 15.64 -4.73 -4.92
CA GLY A 23 16.08 -4.69 -3.52
C GLY A 23 15.01 -4.22 -2.53
N LEU A 24 13.73 -4.27 -2.90
CA LEU A 24 12.61 -3.85 -2.04
C LEU A 24 12.16 -4.98 -1.11
N ILE A 25 12.29 -6.22 -1.57
CA ILE A 25 11.93 -7.43 -0.83
C ILE A 25 13.14 -8.35 -0.73
N LYS A 26 13.29 -9.04 0.40
CA LYS A 26 14.21 -10.16 0.59
C LYS A 26 13.43 -11.44 0.87
N THR A 27 13.96 -12.56 0.39
CA THR A 27 13.44 -13.90 0.70
C THR A 27 14.20 -14.51 1.86
N GLN A 28 13.49 -15.06 2.84
CA GLN A 28 14.08 -15.87 3.90
C GLN A 28 13.53 -17.29 3.83
N ARG A 29 14.43 -18.26 3.69
CA ARG A 29 14.09 -19.69 3.75
C ARG A 29 14.03 -20.12 5.21
N PHE A 30 12.95 -20.76 5.60
CA PHE A 30 12.84 -21.44 6.89
C PHE A 30 12.25 -22.83 6.70
N VAL A 31 12.65 -23.75 7.56
CA VAL A 31 12.13 -25.12 7.60
C VAL A 31 11.16 -25.18 8.77
N ASN A 32 9.92 -25.59 8.52
CA ASN A 32 8.95 -25.80 9.59
C ASN A 32 9.18 -27.17 10.28
N SER A 33 8.48 -27.44 11.39
CA SER A 33 8.57 -28.70 12.14
C SER A 33 8.16 -29.95 11.33
N GLU A 34 7.53 -29.77 10.16
CA GLU A 34 7.15 -30.84 9.24
C GLU A 34 8.18 -31.02 8.09
N ASN A 35 9.37 -30.45 8.21
CA ASN A 35 10.42 -30.45 7.16
C ASN A 35 10.02 -29.79 5.83
N LYS A 36 8.94 -28.99 5.81
CA LYS A 36 8.53 -28.23 4.63
C LYS A 36 9.30 -26.92 4.57
N ILE A 37 9.89 -26.66 3.42
CA ILE A 37 10.57 -25.40 3.12
C ILE A 37 9.50 -24.34 2.85
N GLN A 38 9.49 -23.28 3.63
CA GLN A 38 8.60 -22.15 3.42
C GLN A 38 9.44 -20.89 3.21
N TYR A 39 8.97 -20.03 2.30
CA TYR A 39 9.60 -18.76 1.97
C TYR A 39 8.82 -17.61 2.61
N LYS A 40 9.51 -16.77 3.38
CA LYS A 40 8.99 -15.48 3.85
C LYS A 40 9.52 -14.37 2.95
N TYR A 41 8.62 -13.50 2.49
CA TYR A 41 8.94 -12.28 1.76
C TYR A 41 8.90 -11.12 2.74
N LEU A 42 10.05 -10.50 3.00
CA LEU A 42 10.19 -9.42 3.98
C LEU A 42 10.63 -8.14 3.27
N LEU A 43 10.08 -6.99 3.68
CA LEU A 43 10.57 -5.70 3.21
C LEU A 43 12.02 -5.50 3.69
N THR A 44 12.84 -4.93 2.82
CA THR A 44 14.16 -4.43 3.18
C THR A 44 14.04 -3.03 3.78
N PRO A 45 15.07 -2.47 4.42
CA PRO A 45 15.07 -1.05 4.81
C PRO A 45 14.76 -0.10 3.64
N LYS A 46 15.25 -0.43 2.43
CA LYS A 46 14.91 0.29 1.19
C LYS A 46 13.42 0.17 0.86
N GLY A 47 12.86 -1.03 0.94
CA GLY A 47 11.43 -1.26 0.71
C GLY A 47 10.53 -0.54 1.73
N ILE A 48 10.96 -0.46 2.99
CA ILE A 48 10.25 0.31 4.02
C ILE A 48 10.29 1.81 3.69
N LYS A 49 11.46 2.34 3.31
CA LYS A 49 11.60 3.75 2.91
C LYS A 49 10.68 4.09 1.75
N GLU A 50 10.68 3.28 0.69
CA GLU A 50 9.80 3.48 -0.47
C GLU A 50 8.31 3.48 -0.08
N LYS A 51 7.90 2.54 0.80
CA LYS A 51 6.53 2.48 1.31
C LYS A 51 6.17 3.76 2.08
N ILE A 52 7.08 4.28 2.89
CA ILE A 52 6.88 5.53 3.64
C ILE A 52 6.69 6.70 2.67
N GLU A 53 7.58 6.87 1.68
CA GLU A 53 7.49 7.96 0.71
C GLU A 53 6.17 7.95 -0.08
N ILE A 54 5.70 6.76 -0.49
CA ILE A 54 4.39 6.61 -1.15
C ILE A 54 3.25 6.98 -0.18
N THR A 55 3.35 6.55 1.08
CA THR A 55 2.33 6.83 2.11
C THR A 55 2.24 8.32 2.43
N GLU A 56 3.37 9.03 2.52
CA GLU A 56 3.40 10.47 2.75
C GLU A 56 2.72 11.25 1.64
N LYS A 57 2.99 10.89 0.38
CA LYS A 57 2.30 11.47 -0.80
C LYS A 57 0.80 11.23 -0.75
N PHE A 58 0.39 10.00 -0.42
CA PHE A 58 -1.02 9.67 -0.27
C PHE A 58 -1.70 10.51 0.83
N ILE A 59 -1.04 10.68 1.98
CA ILE A 59 -1.56 11.51 3.08
C ILE A 59 -1.70 12.97 2.64
N ALA A 60 -0.72 13.52 1.94
CA ALA A 60 -0.78 14.90 1.45
C ALA A 60 -1.98 15.11 0.52
N ILE A 61 -2.22 14.17 -0.40
CA ILE A 61 -3.38 14.19 -1.30
C ILE A 61 -4.68 14.14 -0.49
N LYS A 62 -4.80 13.20 0.46
CA LYS A 62 -6.02 13.05 1.26
C LYS A 62 -6.32 14.23 2.18
N LYS A 63 -5.29 14.92 2.67
CA LYS A 63 -5.47 16.17 3.41
C LYS A 63 -6.03 17.27 2.53
N ALA A 64 -5.49 17.45 1.32
CA ALA A 64 -5.99 18.45 0.39
C ALA A 64 -7.46 18.19 0.00
N GLU A 65 -7.80 16.94 -0.34
CA GLU A 65 -9.18 16.53 -0.61
C GLU A 65 -10.11 16.83 0.59
N TYR A 66 -9.66 16.53 1.81
CA TYR A 66 -10.44 16.81 3.02
C TYR A 66 -10.67 18.30 3.22
N ASP A 67 -9.64 19.14 3.05
CA ASP A 67 -9.74 20.59 3.20
C ASP A 67 -10.70 21.21 2.17
N GLU A 68 -10.74 20.68 0.95
CA GLU A 68 -11.71 21.09 -0.08
C GLU A 68 -13.14 20.74 0.32
N LEU A 69 -13.38 19.51 0.77
CA LEU A 69 -14.70 19.08 1.26
C LEU A 69 -15.17 19.92 2.45
N GLN A 70 -14.27 20.30 3.37
CA GLN A 70 -14.62 21.19 4.48
C GLN A 70 -15.05 22.58 4.00
N LYS A 71 -14.37 23.15 3.00
CA LYS A 71 -14.76 24.44 2.41
C LYS A 71 -16.14 24.35 1.75
N GLU A 72 -16.40 23.28 1.02
CA GLU A 72 -17.71 23.06 0.39
C GLU A 72 -18.82 22.98 1.44
N LEU A 73 -18.61 22.24 2.54
CA LEU A 73 -19.56 22.17 3.65
C LEU A 73 -19.83 23.54 4.29
N GLU A 74 -18.80 24.36 4.49
CA GLU A 74 -18.98 25.70 5.06
C GLU A 74 -19.77 26.63 4.12
N ILE A 75 -19.56 26.54 2.80
CA ILE A 75 -20.35 27.28 1.81
C ILE A 75 -21.82 26.82 1.86
N LEU A 76 -22.06 25.51 1.84
CA LEU A 76 -23.42 24.95 1.87
C LEU A 76 -24.17 25.35 3.15
N LYS A 77 -23.50 25.36 4.31
CA LYS A 77 -24.10 25.84 5.56
C LYS A 77 -24.49 27.32 5.50
N LYS A 78 -23.63 28.18 4.97
CA LYS A 78 -23.92 29.63 4.84
C LYS A 78 -25.11 29.89 3.93
N VAL A 79 -25.13 29.25 2.75
CA VAL A 79 -26.27 29.35 1.82
C VAL A 79 -27.55 28.84 2.48
N GLY A 80 -27.50 27.72 3.21
CA GLY A 80 -28.66 27.20 3.93
C GLY A 80 -29.17 28.14 5.04
N SER A 81 -28.28 28.89 5.71
CA SER A 81 -28.66 29.87 6.74
C SER A 81 -29.16 31.21 6.19
N GLU A 82 -28.85 31.55 4.94
CA GLU A 82 -29.33 32.79 4.28
C GLU A 82 -30.72 32.61 3.64
N ILE A 83 -31.18 31.37 3.47
CA ILE A 83 -32.46 31.02 2.84
C ILE A 83 -33.58 30.79 3.88
N VAL A 84 -33.25 30.74 5.18
CA VAL A 84 -34.20 30.59 6.31
C VAL A 84 -34.33 31.88 7.08
#